data_AF-A0A538PGM2-F1
#
_entry.id   AF-A0A538PGM2-F1
#
_cell.length_a   1.000
_cell.length_b   1.000
_cell.length_c   1.000
_cell.angle_alpha   90.00
_cell.angle_beta   90.00
_cell.angle_gamma   90.00
#
_symmetry.space_group_name_H-M   'P 1'
#
loop_
_entity.id
_entity.type
_entity.pdbx_description
1 polymer ?
#
loop_
_entity_poly.entity_id
_entity_poly.type
_entity_poly.pdbx_seq_one_letter_code
_entity_poly.pdbx_strand_id
1 'polypeptide(L)'
;MSLASLARDLLLAFFDVCAHAGLDRVLAELAQAFPPLDPTDRSALASHDAVVAAVVAQLETIDLDGGGPRGTKPRQLADCVVAALGLTPVDEPDRTIALDDAVRVEVTRALATVVDVELAAPKLRVDIIADARARCDARYHAAFDRVAAQLDERGLHLVKQAKVPIDALHAAQYALFEARNAVIARIAGAALDRAREVLARADGEAGALLDQPITLRATPREVAILRACDARVSKTPARVLHSLLDSLTDLLRIAWRAPVPTAIPYAASGTFAVGDVIDHPKFGRGKVIASAMKRIDVEFADGTHTLVHVPSPR
;
A
#
# COMPACT_ATOMS: atom_id res chain seq x y z
N MET A 1 1.44 30.26 10.64
CA MET A 1 1.59 28.84 11.01
C MET A 1 2.91 28.71 11.74
N SER A 2 2.95 28.15 12.95
CA SER A 2 4.21 27.94 13.68
C SER A 2 4.99 26.78 13.07
N LEU A 3 6.32 26.75 13.27
CA LEU A 3 7.15 25.62 12.83
C LEU A 3 6.71 24.30 13.48
N ALA A 4 6.31 24.33 14.75
CA ALA A 4 5.75 23.17 15.42
C ALA A 4 4.47 22.64 14.74
N SER A 5 3.57 23.53 14.28
CA SER A 5 2.37 23.10 13.53
C SER A 5 2.75 22.46 12.20
N LEU A 6 3.69 23.07 11.46
CA LEU A 6 4.19 22.53 10.20
C LEU A 6 4.86 21.17 10.39
N ALA A 7 5.70 21.02 11.42
CA ALA A 7 6.37 19.77 11.75
C ALA A 7 5.36 18.65 12.00
N ARG A 8 4.27 18.93 12.73
CA ARG A 8 3.18 17.95 12.95
C ARG A 8 2.49 17.57 11.64
N ASP A 9 2.16 18.55 10.80
CA ASP A 9 1.53 18.29 9.50
C ASP A 9 2.44 17.44 8.60
N LEU A 10 3.75 17.71 8.60
CA LEU A 10 4.75 16.94 7.87
C LEU A 10 4.90 15.51 8.41
N LEU A 11 4.85 15.32 9.73
CA LEU A 11 4.92 13.99 10.36
C LEU A 11 3.66 13.17 10.09
N LEU A 12 2.47 13.79 10.10
CA LEU A 12 1.22 13.15 9.66
C LEU A 12 1.31 12.74 8.19
N ALA A 13 1.80 13.63 7.32
CA ALA A 13 1.98 13.33 5.91
C ALA A 13 3.03 12.23 5.69
N PHE A 14 4.11 12.20 6.48
CA PHE A 14 5.11 11.14 6.43
C PHE A 14 4.53 9.79 6.84
N PHE A 15 3.75 9.74 7.93
CA PHE A 15 3.03 8.52 8.32
C PHE A 15 2.12 8.04 7.19
N ASP A 16 1.33 8.95 6.60
CA ASP A 16 0.45 8.64 5.48
C ASP A 16 1.26 8.09 4.29
N VAL A 17 2.39 8.71 3.95
CA VAL A 17 3.27 8.22 2.88
C VAL A 17 3.81 6.82 3.22
N CYS A 18 4.27 6.57 4.44
CA CYS A 18 4.75 5.25 4.83
C CYS A 18 3.65 4.19 4.74
N ALA A 19 2.46 4.47 5.25
CA ALA A 19 1.32 3.56 5.18
C ALA A 19 0.90 3.29 3.72
N HIS A 20 0.80 4.33 2.89
CA HIS A 20 0.42 4.20 1.47
C HIS A 20 1.53 3.65 0.58
N ALA A 21 2.78 3.73 1.00
CA ALA A 21 3.91 3.17 0.25
C ALA A 21 4.28 1.75 0.68
N GLY A 22 3.65 1.23 1.72
CA GLY A 22 4.03 -0.06 2.29
C GLY A 22 5.42 0.01 2.95
N LEU A 23 5.65 1.02 3.78
CA LEU A 23 6.89 1.20 4.55
C LEU A 23 6.67 1.02 6.06
N ASP A 24 5.73 0.16 6.51
CA ASP A 24 5.44 0.02 7.96
C ASP A 24 6.65 -0.49 8.76
N ARG A 25 7.63 -1.14 8.12
CA ARG A 25 8.88 -1.48 8.79
C ARG A 25 9.67 -0.24 9.22
N VAL A 26 9.64 0.84 8.41
CA VAL A 26 10.20 2.14 8.81
C VAL A 26 9.45 2.65 10.04
N LEU A 27 8.13 2.56 10.07
CA LEU A 27 7.33 2.96 11.24
C LEU A 27 7.66 2.11 12.49
N ALA A 28 7.87 0.80 12.32
CA ALA A 28 8.25 -0.09 13.41
C ALA A 28 9.66 0.20 13.94
N GLU A 29 10.63 0.47 13.06
CA GLU A 29 12.00 0.85 13.45
C GLU A 29 12.01 2.23 14.14
N LEU A 30 11.19 3.18 13.66
CA LEU A 30 10.98 4.46 14.35
C LEU A 30 10.34 4.28 15.73
N ALA A 31 9.38 3.36 15.88
CA ALA A 31 8.78 3.05 17.17
C ALA A 31 9.80 2.50 18.19
N GLN A 32 10.80 1.76 17.72
CA GLN A 32 11.92 1.29 18.55
C GLN A 32 12.89 2.43 18.89
N ALA A 33 13.15 3.35 17.95
CA ALA A 33 14.06 4.47 18.15
C ALA A 33 13.47 5.57 19.07
N PHE A 34 12.15 5.76 19.05
CA PHE A 34 11.45 6.81 19.78
C PHE A 34 10.33 6.26 20.68
N PRO A 35 10.65 5.49 21.74
CA PRO A 35 9.62 4.99 22.65
C PRO A 35 9.09 6.09 23.59
N PRO A 36 7.80 6.10 23.95
CA PRO A 36 6.75 5.19 23.47
C PRO A 36 6.06 5.76 22.22
N LEU A 37 6.22 5.07 21.08
CA LEU A 37 5.53 5.41 19.84
C LEU A 37 4.77 4.18 19.34
N ASP A 38 3.46 4.36 19.12
CA ASP A 38 2.61 3.33 18.52
C ASP A 38 2.67 3.47 16.99
N PRO A 39 3.25 2.51 16.25
CA PRO A 39 3.38 2.59 14.80
C PRO A 39 2.03 2.48 14.07
N THR A 40 0.94 2.25 14.79
CA THR A 40 -0.40 2.05 14.24
C THR A 40 -1.30 3.27 14.41
N ASP A 41 -0.95 4.19 15.31
CA ASP A 41 -1.63 5.46 15.48
C ASP A 41 -1.00 6.51 14.57
N ARG A 42 -1.81 6.96 13.60
CA ARG A 42 -1.45 8.03 12.65
C ARG A 42 -0.92 9.29 13.35
N SER A 43 -1.42 9.59 14.55
CA SER A 43 -1.04 10.79 15.28
C SER A 43 0.24 10.62 16.11
N ALA A 44 0.69 9.39 16.36
CA ALA A 44 1.75 9.10 17.34
C ALA A 44 3.04 9.89 17.06
N LEU A 45 3.52 9.86 15.80
CA LEU A 45 4.69 10.64 15.37
C LEU A 45 4.51 12.15 15.59
N ALA A 46 3.34 12.69 15.21
CA ALA A 46 3.04 14.11 15.31
C ALA A 46 2.77 14.58 16.75
N SER A 47 2.44 13.67 17.67
CA SER A 47 2.30 13.96 19.10
C SER A 47 3.58 13.71 19.90
N HIS A 48 4.61 13.11 19.32
CA HIS A 48 5.83 12.76 20.04
C HIS A 48 6.79 13.98 20.13
N ASP A 49 6.88 14.58 21.32
CA ASP A 49 7.60 15.84 21.54
C ASP A 49 9.04 15.84 21.02
N ALA A 50 9.81 14.77 21.26
CA ALA A 50 11.19 14.68 20.79
C ALA A 50 11.31 14.64 19.25
N VAL A 51 10.38 13.97 18.57
CA VAL A 51 10.36 13.87 17.11
C VAL A 51 9.95 15.20 16.49
N VAL A 52 8.91 15.84 17.05
CA VAL A 52 8.49 17.18 16.64
C VAL A 52 9.63 18.19 16.84
N ALA A 53 10.32 18.15 17.98
CA ALA A 53 11.46 19.02 18.24
C ALA A 53 12.61 18.79 17.24
N ALA A 54 12.92 17.54 16.90
CA ALA A 54 13.93 17.22 15.90
C ALA A 54 13.58 17.77 14.51
N VAL A 55 12.33 17.63 14.07
CA VAL A 55 11.86 18.19 12.79
C VAL A 55 11.88 19.72 12.82
N VAL A 56 11.47 20.36 13.92
CA VAL A 56 11.57 21.82 14.07
C VAL A 56 13.02 22.27 13.95
N ALA A 57 13.96 21.61 14.63
CA ALA A 57 15.38 21.94 14.54
C ALA A 57 15.92 21.82 13.09
N GLN A 58 15.49 20.81 12.33
CA GLN A 58 15.84 20.69 10.90
C GLN A 58 15.21 21.81 10.07
N LEU A 59 13.95 22.16 10.31
CA LEU A 59 13.26 23.24 9.62
C LEU A 59 13.89 24.62 9.89
N GLU A 60 14.47 24.83 11.07
CA GLU A 60 15.22 26.05 11.41
C GLU A 60 16.54 26.18 10.66
N THR A 61 17.10 25.06 10.17
CA THR A 61 18.37 25.08 9.42
C THR A 61 18.21 25.45 7.94
N ILE A 62 16.98 25.40 7.41
CA ILE A 62 16.69 25.76 6.03
C ILE A 62 16.16 27.19 5.95
N ASP A 63 16.62 27.96 4.98
CA ASP A 63 16.08 29.29 4.72
C ASP A 63 14.67 29.13 4.13
N LEU A 64 13.65 29.32 4.96
CA LEU A 64 12.25 29.38 4.54
C LEU A 64 11.99 30.78 3.94
N ASP A 65 12.76 31.14 2.92
CA ASP A 65 12.83 32.41 2.16
C ASP A 65 11.65 33.35 2.40
N GLY A 66 11.73 34.23 3.42
CA GLY A 66 10.96 35.49 3.59
C GLY A 66 9.42 35.48 3.49
N GLY A 67 8.79 34.37 3.12
CA GLY A 67 7.36 34.20 2.81
C GLY A 67 6.75 33.00 3.53
N GLY A 68 7.54 32.34 4.37
CA GLY A 68 7.12 31.20 5.17
C GLY A 68 6.95 29.91 4.36
N PRO A 69 6.42 28.86 5.00
CA PRO A 69 6.48 27.48 4.49
C PRO A 69 5.71 27.20 3.19
N ARG A 70 4.97 28.19 2.66
CA ARG A 70 4.28 28.07 1.36
C ARG A 70 5.22 28.29 0.17
N GLY A 71 6.37 28.92 0.37
CA GLY A 71 7.37 29.15 -0.68
C GLY A 71 8.42 28.05 -0.80
N THR A 72 8.55 27.19 0.20
CA THR A 72 9.59 26.16 0.29
C THR A 72 9.33 25.02 -0.70
N LYS A 73 10.38 24.51 -1.34
CA LYS A 73 10.24 23.39 -2.27
C LYS A 73 9.84 22.13 -1.50
N PRO A 74 8.84 21.34 -1.97
CA PRO A 74 8.39 20.13 -1.27
C PRO A 74 9.52 19.15 -0.91
N ARG A 75 10.53 19.03 -1.78
CA ARG A 75 11.69 18.17 -1.53
C ARG A 75 12.49 18.60 -0.30
N GLN A 76 12.69 19.89 -0.08
CA GLN A 76 13.43 20.39 1.10
C GLN A 76 12.69 20.06 2.40
N LEU A 77 11.36 20.18 2.41
CA LEU A 77 10.54 19.80 3.56
C LEU A 77 10.62 18.29 3.85
N ALA A 78 10.60 17.46 2.80
CA ALA A 78 10.77 16.01 2.93
C ALA A 78 12.17 15.66 3.47
N ASP A 79 13.22 16.30 2.95
CA ASP A 79 14.60 16.09 3.39
C ASP A 79 14.78 16.46 4.87
N CYS A 80 14.12 17.51 5.37
CA CYS A 80 14.10 17.85 6.80
C CYS A 80 13.50 16.73 7.66
N VAL A 81 12.40 16.11 7.22
CA VAL A 81 11.76 15.00 7.94
C VAL A 81 12.67 13.77 7.93
N VAL A 82 13.22 13.41 6.77
CA VAL A 82 14.14 12.27 6.60
C VAL A 82 15.36 12.44 7.51
N ALA A 83 15.99 13.62 7.50
CA ALA A 83 17.13 13.93 8.35
C ALA A 83 16.79 13.91 9.85
N ALA A 84 15.65 14.51 10.25
CA ALA A 84 15.21 14.55 11.65
C ALA A 84 14.95 13.15 12.22
N LEU A 85 14.45 12.24 11.39
CA LEU A 85 14.17 10.86 11.76
C LEU A 85 15.40 9.94 11.66
N GLY A 86 16.57 10.46 11.28
CA GLY A 86 17.79 9.67 11.11
C GLY A 86 17.71 8.66 9.95
N LEU A 87 16.82 8.89 8.99
CA LEU A 87 16.63 8.00 7.85
C LEU A 87 17.69 8.30 6.79
N THR A 88 18.26 7.25 6.21
CA THR A 88 19.22 7.38 5.10
C THR A 88 18.57 6.88 3.83
N PRO A 89 18.34 7.74 2.81
CA PRO A 89 17.93 7.29 1.49
C PRO A 89 19.03 6.40 0.91
N VAL A 90 18.67 5.20 0.48
CA VAL A 90 19.61 4.30 -0.21
C VAL A 90 19.34 4.41 -1.70
N ASP A 91 20.29 4.98 -2.44
CA ASP A 91 20.20 5.19 -3.89
C ASP A 91 20.38 3.89 -4.70
N GLU A 92 21.07 2.88 -4.12
CA GLU A 92 21.39 1.64 -4.83
C GLU A 92 20.38 0.51 -4.54
N PRO A 93 19.71 -0.03 -5.57
CA PRO A 93 18.82 -1.15 -5.43
C PRO A 93 19.60 -2.47 -5.36
N ASP A 94 20.18 -2.78 -4.20
CA ASP A 94 21.20 -3.84 -4.08
C ASP A 94 20.72 -5.31 -4.23
N ARG A 95 19.49 -5.53 -4.70
CA ARG A 95 19.05 -6.80 -5.30
C ARG A 95 18.02 -6.52 -6.36
N THR A 96 18.45 -6.51 -7.62
CA THR A 96 17.55 -6.59 -8.77
C THR A 96 17.29 -8.05 -9.07
N ILE A 97 16.20 -8.60 -8.55
CA ILE A 97 15.53 -9.68 -9.27
C ILE A 97 14.90 -8.98 -10.48
N ALA A 98 15.66 -8.90 -11.57
CA ALA A 98 15.17 -8.36 -12.82
C ALA A 98 14.22 -9.41 -13.38
N LEU A 99 12.90 -9.15 -13.32
CA LEU A 99 11.99 -9.82 -14.24
C LEU A 99 12.50 -9.57 -15.66
N ASP A 100 12.65 -10.65 -16.42
CA ASP A 100 12.99 -10.56 -17.83
C ASP A 100 12.02 -9.63 -18.57
N ASP A 101 12.53 -8.94 -19.59
CA ASP A 101 11.78 -7.98 -20.41
C ASP A 101 10.53 -8.63 -21.01
N ALA A 102 10.63 -9.91 -21.39
CA ALA A 102 9.48 -10.67 -21.88
C ALA A 102 8.37 -10.80 -20.82
N VAL A 103 8.73 -11.11 -19.57
CA VAL A 103 7.77 -11.22 -18.46
C VAL A 103 7.12 -9.88 -18.17
N ARG A 104 7.90 -8.78 -18.20
CA ARG A 104 7.36 -7.42 -18.02
C ARG A 104 6.33 -7.07 -19.10
N VAL A 105 6.64 -7.37 -20.36
CA VAL A 105 5.70 -7.16 -21.49
C VAL A 105 4.43 -8.00 -21.32
N GLU A 106 4.54 -9.25 -20.87
CA GLU A 106 3.39 -10.11 -20.60
C GLU A 106 2.52 -9.58 -19.44
N VAL A 107 3.14 -9.14 -18.34
CA VAL A 107 2.42 -8.54 -17.21
C VAL A 107 1.68 -7.27 -17.64
N THR A 108 2.35 -6.38 -18.40
CA THR A 108 1.72 -5.18 -18.96
C THR A 108 0.53 -5.54 -19.85
N ARG A 109 0.69 -6.54 -20.72
CA ARG A 109 -0.41 -7.02 -21.58
C ARG A 109 -1.56 -7.58 -20.74
N ALA A 110 -1.28 -8.39 -19.72
CA ALA A 110 -2.28 -8.97 -18.84
C ALA A 110 -3.09 -7.90 -18.10
N LEU A 111 -2.43 -6.89 -17.54
CA LEU A 111 -3.11 -5.75 -16.93
C LEU A 111 -3.98 -5.00 -17.94
N ALA A 112 -3.43 -4.68 -19.12
CA ALA A 112 -4.14 -3.96 -20.16
C ALA A 112 -5.40 -4.70 -20.63
N THR A 113 -5.36 -6.04 -20.74
CA THR A 113 -6.54 -6.84 -21.16
C THR A 113 -7.76 -6.66 -20.27
N VAL A 114 -7.56 -6.36 -18.99
CA VAL A 114 -8.65 -6.08 -18.04
C VAL A 114 -8.98 -4.59 -18.05
N VAL A 115 -7.95 -3.74 -17.89
CA VAL A 115 -8.13 -2.29 -17.73
C VAL A 115 -8.79 -1.65 -18.95
N ASP A 116 -8.39 -2.03 -20.16
CA ASP A 116 -8.94 -1.44 -21.40
C ASP A 116 -10.41 -1.81 -21.62
N VAL A 117 -10.80 -3.03 -21.24
CA VAL A 117 -12.17 -3.53 -21.38
C VAL A 117 -13.07 -2.96 -20.29
N GLU A 118 -12.63 -3.03 -19.04
CA GLU A 118 -13.46 -2.68 -17.88
C GLU A 118 -13.53 -1.17 -17.64
N LEU A 119 -12.50 -0.40 -18.00
CA LEU A 119 -12.54 1.08 -17.95
C LEU A 119 -13.02 1.73 -19.25
N ALA A 120 -13.54 0.94 -20.21
CA ALA A 120 -14.23 1.50 -21.37
C ALA A 120 -15.38 2.40 -20.90
N ALA A 121 -15.41 3.64 -21.39
CA ALA A 121 -16.28 4.71 -20.83
C ALA A 121 -17.75 4.30 -20.63
N PRO A 122 -18.43 3.64 -21.61
CA PRO A 122 -19.82 3.24 -21.44
C PRO A 122 -20.02 2.22 -20.33
N LYS A 123 -19.13 1.22 -20.23
CA LYS A 123 -19.20 0.18 -19.20
C LYS A 123 -18.94 0.76 -17.82
N LEU A 124 -17.87 1.54 -17.68
CA LEU A 124 -17.49 2.19 -16.43
C LEU A 124 -18.64 3.04 -15.86
N ARG A 125 -19.29 3.85 -16.72
CA ARG A 125 -20.43 4.66 -16.32
C ARG A 125 -21.60 3.82 -15.82
N VAL A 126 -21.96 2.76 -16.55
CA VAL A 126 -23.08 1.86 -16.19
C VAL A 126 -22.82 1.20 -14.84
N ASP A 127 -21.62 0.67 -14.63
CA ASP A 127 -21.25 -0.03 -13.40
C ASP A 127 -21.23 0.93 -12.20
N ILE A 128 -20.69 2.14 -12.36
CA ILE A 128 -20.70 3.18 -11.32
C ILE A 128 -22.14 3.56 -10.95
N ILE A 129 -23.00 3.82 -11.94
CA ILE A 129 -24.39 4.25 -11.67
C ILE A 129 -25.17 3.14 -10.97
N ALA A 130 -25.00 1.88 -11.41
CA ALA A 130 -25.67 0.73 -10.80
C ALA A 130 -25.25 0.54 -9.33
N ASP A 131 -23.93 0.52 -9.05
CA ASP A 131 -23.39 0.36 -7.69
C ASP A 131 -23.76 1.56 -6.80
N ALA A 132 -23.67 2.80 -7.32
CA ALA A 132 -24.04 4.00 -6.58
C ALA A 132 -25.53 4.06 -6.26
N ARG A 133 -26.41 3.65 -7.18
CA ARG A 133 -27.84 3.58 -6.92
C ARG A 133 -28.16 2.58 -5.82
N ALA A 134 -27.49 1.42 -5.82
CA ALA A 134 -27.66 0.40 -4.78
C ALA A 134 -27.23 0.88 -3.39
N ARG A 135 -26.24 1.79 -3.32
CA ARG A 135 -25.77 2.42 -2.07
C ARG A 135 -26.59 3.63 -1.64
N CYS A 136 -27.29 4.28 -2.57
CA CYS A 136 -28.08 5.46 -2.29
C CYS A 136 -29.39 5.07 -1.58
N ASP A 137 -29.72 5.80 -0.52
CA ASP A 137 -31.00 5.64 0.18
C ASP A 137 -32.17 5.80 -0.81
N ALA A 138 -33.15 4.89 -0.74
CA ALA A 138 -34.30 4.83 -1.62
C ALA A 138 -35.06 6.16 -1.71
N ARG A 139 -35.11 6.95 -0.62
CA ARG A 139 -35.77 8.27 -0.62
C ARG A 139 -35.13 9.28 -1.58
N TYR A 140 -33.86 9.07 -1.93
CA TYR A 140 -33.10 9.94 -2.83
C TYR A 140 -32.98 9.41 -4.26
N HIS A 141 -33.54 8.24 -4.59
CA HIS A 141 -33.37 7.62 -5.92
C HIS A 141 -33.82 8.52 -7.08
N ALA A 142 -34.94 9.23 -6.95
CA ALA A 142 -35.39 10.15 -7.99
C ALA A 142 -34.44 11.34 -8.21
N ALA A 143 -33.80 11.82 -7.14
CA ALA A 143 -32.78 12.87 -7.23
C ALA A 143 -31.47 12.30 -7.78
N PHE A 144 -31.08 11.10 -7.35
CA PHE A 144 -29.94 10.36 -7.86
C PHE A 144 -30.03 10.19 -9.38
N ASP A 145 -31.18 9.75 -9.92
CA ASP A 145 -31.36 9.57 -11.36
C ASP A 145 -31.17 10.86 -12.14
N ARG A 146 -31.64 11.98 -11.59
CA ARG A 146 -31.40 13.31 -12.19
C ARG A 146 -29.93 13.69 -12.17
N VAL A 147 -29.22 13.43 -11.07
CA VAL A 147 -27.78 13.66 -10.95
C VAL A 147 -26.99 12.77 -11.92
N ALA A 148 -27.30 11.47 -11.96
CA ALA A 148 -26.68 10.49 -12.84
C ALA A 148 -26.85 10.86 -14.33
N ALA A 149 -28.03 11.36 -14.72
CA ALA A 149 -28.29 11.86 -16.07
C ALA A 149 -27.41 13.07 -16.46
N GLN A 150 -26.86 13.82 -15.50
CA GLN A 150 -25.96 14.96 -15.77
C GLN A 150 -24.47 14.60 -15.70
N LEU A 151 -24.12 13.33 -15.46
CA LEU A 151 -22.72 12.91 -15.46
C LEU A 151 -22.15 12.84 -16.90
N ASP A 152 -20.84 12.96 -17.05
CA ASP A 152 -20.11 12.74 -18.30
C ASP A 152 -20.16 11.26 -18.76
N GLU A 153 -19.66 10.97 -19.96
CA GLU A 153 -19.69 9.62 -20.54
C GLU A 153 -19.04 8.53 -19.67
N ARG A 154 -18.21 8.91 -18.70
CA ARG A 154 -17.53 7.99 -17.76
C ARG A 154 -18.16 7.93 -16.38
N GLY A 155 -19.16 8.76 -16.10
CA GLY A 155 -19.80 8.83 -14.79
C GLY A 155 -18.96 9.56 -13.73
N LEU A 156 -17.96 10.37 -14.11
CA LEU A 156 -16.95 10.93 -13.21
C LEU A 156 -17.25 12.39 -12.80
N HIS A 157 -17.66 13.22 -13.74
CA HIS A 157 -17.93 14.64 -13.48
C HIS A 157 -19.35 15.01 -13.87
N LEU A 158 -19.93 15.99 -13.18
CA LEU A 158 -21.18 16.61 -13.59
C LEU A 158 -20.90 17.57 -14.75
N VAL A 159 -21.54 17.32 -15.89
CA VAL A 159 -21.52 18.23 -17.04
C VAL A 159 -22.41 19.45 -16.78
N LYS A 160 -23.45 19.27 -15.95
CA LYS A 160 -24.37 20.34 -15.55
C LYS A 160 -24.88 20.11 -14.13
N GLN A 161 -25.13 21.20 -13.41
CA GLN A 161 -25.72 21.13 -12.08
C GLN A 161 -27.16 20.61 -12.15
N ALA A 162 -27.45 19.52 -11.43
CA ALA A 162 -28.80 18.96 -11.33
C ALA A 162 -29.68 19.83 -10.43
N LYS A 163 -30.93 20.07 -10.84
CA LYS A 163 -31.93 20.78 -10.04
C LYS A 163 -32.58 19.80 -9.04
N VAL A 164 -31.91 19.59 -7.91
CA VAL A 164 -32.35 18.73 -6.81
C VAL A 164 -32.08 19.40 -5.45
N PRO A 165 -32.79 19.02 -4.37
CA PRO A 165 -32.47 19.46 -3.01
C PRO A 165 -31.00 19.18 -2.64
N ILE A 166 -30.41 20.05 -1.82
CA ILE A 166 -28.98 19.99 -1.49
C ILE A 166 -28.60 18.73 -0.70
N ASP A 167 -29.46 18.27 0.21
CA ASP A 167 -29.27 17.03 0.95
C ASP A 167 -29.27 15.82 0.02
N ALA A 168 -30.19 15.78 -0.95
CA ALA A 168 -30.26 14.73 -1.96
C ALA A 168 -29.05 14.77 -2.92
N LEU A 169 -28.56 15.97 -3.26
CA LEU A 169 -27.33 16.14 -4.05
C LEU A 169 -26.12 15.55 -3.32
N HIS A 170 -25.94 15.89 -2.04
CA HIS A 170 -24.83 15.37 -1.24
C HIS A 170 -24.93 13.85 -1.07
N ALA A 171 -26.12 13.31 -0.81
CA ALA A 171 -26.33 11.86 -0.71
C ALA A 171 -25.97 11.13 -2.02
N ALA A 172 -26.39 11.67 -3.17
CA ALA A 172 -26.05 11.10 -4.48
C ALA A 172 -24.55 11.20 -4.77
N GLN A 173 -23.91 12.33 -4.47
CA GLN A 173 -22.47 12.53 -4.68
C GLN A 173 -21.62 11.60 -3.80
N TYR A 174 -22.01 11.40 -2.54
CA TYR A 174 -21.35 10.44 -1.65
C TYR A 174 -21.46 9.01 -2.18
N ALA A 175 -22.67 8.59 -2.58
CA ALA A 175 -22.88 7.25 -3.16
C ALA A 175 -22.08 7.05 -4.46
N LEU A 176 -22.01 8.07 -5.32
CA LEU A 176 -21.19 8.04 -6.54
C LEU A 176 -19.71 7.95 -6.24
N PHE A 177 -19.21 8.67 -5.24
CA PHE A 177 -17.80 8.63 -4.84
C PHE A 177 -17.40 7.22 -4.36
N GLU A 178 -18.18 6.65 -3.43
CA GLU A 178 -17.97 5.30 -2.92
C GLU A 178 -18.02 4.24 -4.03
N ALA A 179 -19.03 4.33 -4.91
CA ALA A 179 -19.17 3.41 -6.05
C ALA A 179 -18.01 3.51 -7.03
N ARG A 180 -17.51 4.71 -7.33
CA ARG A 180 -16.32 4.89 -8.19
C ARG A 180 -15.11 4.17 -7.61
N ASN A 181 -14.81 4.39 -6.33
CA ASN A 181 -13.68 3.74 -5.69
C ASN A 181 -13.86 2.21 -5.68
N ALA A 182 -15.06 1.71 -5.38
CA ALA A 182 -15.35 0.29 -5.40
C ALA A 182 -15.21 -0.34 -6.79
N VAL A 183 -15.71 0.31 -7.84
CA VAL A 183 -15.57 -0.17 -9.23
C VAL A 183 -14.09 -0.19 -9.64
N ILE A 184 -13.34 0.89 -9.41
CA ILE A 184 -11.91 0.95 -9.76
C ILE A 184 -11.13 -0.11 -8.97
N ALA A 185 -11.44 -0.32 -7.69
CA ALA A 185 -10.78 -1.34 -6.88
C ALA A 185 -11.03 -2.76 -7.40
N ARG A 186 -12.26 -3.08 -7.82
CA ARG A 186 -12.58 -4.38 -8.43
C ARG A 186 -11.81 -4.61 -9.74
N ILE A 187 -11.74 -3.58 -10.59
CA ILE A 187 -11.03 -3.65 -11.87
C ILE A 187 -9.53 -3.82 -11.65
N ALA A 188 -8.96 -3.03 -10.73
CA ALA A 188 -7.56 -3.15 -10.33
C ALA A 188 -7.25 -4.54 -9.76
N GLY A 189 -8.10 -5.07 -8.88
CA GLY A 189 -7.96 -6.42 -8.33
C GLY A 189 -7.96 -7.49 -9.40
N ALA A 190 -8.92 -7.45 -10.34
CA ALA A 190 -8.99 -8.39 -11.44
C ALA A 190 -7.77 -8.29 -12.39
N ALA A 191 -7.28 -7.08 -12.65
CA ALA A 191 -6.05 -6.88 -13.43
C ALA A 191 -4.84 -7.49 -12.72
N LEU A 192 -4.72 -7.29 -11.41
CA LEU A 192 -3.65 -7.84 -10.58
C LEU A 192 -3.72 -9.38 -10.50
N ASP A 193 -4.91 -9.98 -10.48
CA ASP A 193 -5.06 -11.44 -10.57
C ASP A 193 -4.47 -11.99 -11.87
N ARG A 194 -4.71 -11.31 -13.00
CA ARG A 194 -4.11 -11.68 -14.30
C ARG A 194 -2.60 -11.49 -14.30
N ALA A 195 -2.10 -10.39 -13.75
CA ALA A 195 -0.67 -10.16 -13.60
C ALA A 195 -0.02 -11.26 -12.73
N ARG A 196 -0.68 -11.67 -11.65
CA ARG A 196 -0.23 -12.76 -10.77
C ARG A 196 -0.12 -14.08 -11.50
N GLU A 197 -1.09 -14.43 -12.35
CA GLU A 197 -1.04 -15.64 -13.19
C GLU A 197 0.18 -15.63 -14.13
N VAL A 198 0.52 -14.48 -14.70
CA VAL A 198 1.74 -14.34 -15.53
C VAL A 198 2.99 -14.53 -14.69
N LEU A 199 3.08 -13.84 -13.55
CA LEU A 199 4.23 -13.92 -12.65
C LEU A 199 4.44 -15.35 -12.16
N ALA A 200 3.39 -16.03 -11.69
CA ALA A 200 3.49 -17.39 -11.16
C ALA A 200 3.94 -18.44 -12.19
N ARG A 201 3.65 -18.22 -13.48
CA ARG A 201 4.16 -19.07 -14.58
C ARG A 201 5.65 -18.87 -14.84
N ALA A 202 6.14 -17.64 -14.68
CA ALA A 202 7.55 -17.33 -14.83
C ALA A 202 8.36 -17.75 -13.59
N ASP A 203 7.81 -17.49 -12.40
CA ASP A 203 8.37 -17.79 -11.09
C ASP A 203 7.23 -17.90 -10.05
N GLY A 204 7.04 -19.09 -9.49
CA GLY A 204 5.98 -19.35 -8.51
C GLY A 204 6.07 -18.49 -7.25
N GLU A 205 7.29 -18.13 -6.82
CA GLU A 205 7.49 -17.25 -5.66
C GLU A 205 7.12 -15.80 -5.99
N ALA A 206 7.44 -15.33 -7.20
CA ALA A 206 7.10 -13.98 -7.66
C ALA A 206 5.58 -13.71 -7.66
N GLY A 207 4.78 -14.70 -8.05
CA GLY A 207 3.33 -14.61 -7.98
C GLY A 207 2.81 -14.55 -6.53
N ALA A 208 3.35 -15.38 -5.64
CA ALA A 208 2.96 -15.40 -4.24
C ALA A 208 3.26 -14.08 -3.52
N LEU A 209 4.35 -13.40 -3.89
CA LEU A 209 4.78 -12.15 -3.27
C LEU A 209 3.80 -10.97 -3.45
N LEU A 210 2.93 -11.00 -4.46
CA LEU A 210 1.87 -9.98 -4.61
C LEU A 210 0.86 -9.99 -3.46
N ASP A 211 0.65 -11.15 -2.88
CA ASP A 211 -0.32 -11.40 -1.81
C ASP A 211 0.37 -11.59 -0.46
N GLN A 212 1.71 -11.55 -0.43
CA GLN A 212 2.46 -11.51 0.82
C GLN A 212 2.51 -10.07 1.34
N PRO A 213 2.38 -9.87 2.65
CA PRO A 213 2.54 -8.55 3.24
C PRO A 213 3.95 -8.02 2.95
N ILE A 214 4.04 -6.87 2.27
CA ILE A 214 5.30 -6.08 2.21
C ILE A 214 5.55 -5.34 3.52
N THR A 215 4.53 -5.31 4.37
CA THR A 215 4.52 -4.65 5.66
C THR A 215 3.74 -5.44 6.70
N LEU A 216 3.54 -4.89 7.90
CA LEU A 216 2.73 -5.53 8.94
C LEU A 216 1.25 -5.70 8.55
N ARG A 217 0.74 -4.98 7.54
CA ARG A 217 -0.71 -4.87 7.30
C ARG A 217 -1.16 -4.88 5.85
N ALA A 218 -0.32 -4.51 4.89
CA ALA A 218 -0.73 -4.39 3.49
C ALA A 218 0.15 -5.23 2.55
N THR A 219 -0.50 -5.86 1.59
CA THR A 219 0.12 -6.56 0.46
C THR A 219 0.43 -5.58 -0.69
N PRO A 220 1.38 -5.89 -1.58
CA PRO A 220 1.58 -5.12 -2.82
C PRO A 220 0.29 -4.91 -3.60
N ARG A 221 -0.57 -5.94 -3.64
CA ARG A 221 -1.89 -5.87 -4.27
C ARG A 221 -2.74 -4.76 -3.67
N GLU A 222 -2.91 -4.75 -2.34
CA GLU A 222 -3.74 -3.75 -1.66
C GLU A 222 -3.21 -2.34 -1.87
N VAL A 223 -1.89 -2.16 -1.77
CA VAL A 223 -1.27 -0.85 -2.00
C VAL A 223 -1.43 -0.39 -3.45
N ALA A 224 -1.28 -1.28 -4.44
CA ALA A 224 -1.50 -0.95 -5.84
C ALA A 224 -2.97 -0.56 -6.11
N ILE A 225 -3.93 -1.26 -5.49
CA ILE A 225 -5.36 -0.92 -5.58
C ILE A 225 -5.62 0.47 -4.97
N LEU A 226 -5.07 0.75 -3.79
CA LEU A 226 -5.22 2.05 -3.13
C LEU A 226 -4.65 3.18 -3.98
N ARG A 227 -3.45 3.00 -4.55
CA ARG A 227 -2.84 3.97 -5.47
C ARG A 227 -3.69 4.20 -6.72
N ALA A 228 -4.25 3.16 -7.31
CA ALA A 228 -5.17 3.30 -8.45
C ALA A 228 -6.49 4.02 -8.09
N CYS A 229 -6.94 3.88 -6.84
CA CYS A 229 -8.13 4.56 -6.31
C CYS A 229 -7.89 6.01 -5.91
N ASP A 230 -6.65 6.45 -5.69
CA ASP A 230 -6.30 7.82 -5.29
C ASP A 230 -7.01 8.88 -6.17
N ALA A 231 -7.62 9.88 -5.52
CA ALA A 231 -8.40 10.93 -6.19
C ALA A 231 -7.57 11.77 -7.17
N ARG A 232 -6.24 11.81 -7.00
CA ARG A 232 -5.29 12.51 -7.89
C ARG A 232 -5.00 11.71 -9.16
N VAL A 233 -5.24 10.40 -9.16
CA VAL A 233 -5.09 9.56 -10.34
C VAL A 233 -6.34 9.71 -11.21
N SER A 234 -6.17 10.29 -12.39
CA SER A 234 -7.25 10.41 -13.37
C SER A 234 -7.74 9.01 -13.75
N LYS A 235 -9.07 8.80 -13.75
CA LYS A 235 -9.68 7.49 -14.02
C LYS A 235 -9.80 7.22 -15.53
N THR A 236 -8.69 7.39 -16.25
CA THR A 236 -8.55 6.96 -17.65
C THR A 236 -7.86 5.59 -17.68
N PRO A 237 -8.13 4.74 -18.70
CA PRO A 237 -7.50 3.43 -18.81
C PRO A 237 -5.97 3.50 -18.70
N ALA A 238 -5.34 4.36 -19.50
CA ALA A 238 -3.89 4.53 -19.51
C ALA A 238 -3.30 4.94 -18.15
N ARG A 239 -4.01 5.78 -17.38
CA ARG A 239 -3.51 6.32 -16.11
C ARG A 239 -3.69 5.35 -14.96
N VAL A 240 -4.79 4.58 -14.96
CA VAL A 240 -4.97 3.47 -14.02
C VAL A 240 -3.96 2.36 -14.32
N LEU A 241 -3.78 1.98 -15.60
CA LEU A 241 -2.78 1.00 -16.02
C LEU A 241 -1.36 1.42 -15.58
N HIS A 242 -0.98 2.67 -15.85
CA HIS A 242 0.32 3.19 -15.44
C HIS A 242 0.49 3.19 -13.92
N SER A 243 -0.53 3.63 -13.17
CA SER A 243 -0.50 3.59 -11.71
C SER A 243 -0.32 2.17 -11.16
N LEU A 244 -1.00 1.17 -11.74
CA LEU A 244 -0.85 -0.23 -11.37
C LEU A 244 0.54 -0.75 -11.72
N LEU A 245 1.05 -0.47 -12.93
CA LEU A 245 2.39 -0.88 -13.36
C LEU A 245 3.50 -0.28 -12.50
N ASP A 246 3.42 1.01 -12.21
CA ASP A 246 4.38 1.71 -11.35
C ASP A 246 4.33 1.13 -9.94
N SER A 247 3.12 0.90 -9.42
CA SER A 247 2.94 0.26 -8.11
C SER A 247 3.53 -1.14 -8.07
N LEU A 248 3.28 -1.97 -9.08
CA LEU A 248 3.89 -3.29 -9.15
C LEU A 248 5.41 -3.20 -9.24
N THR A 249 5.94 -2.29 -10.05
CA THR A 249 7.39 -2.13 -10.22
C THR A 249 8.05 -1.70 -8.91
N ASP A 250 7.46 -0.75 -8.19
CA ASP A 250 7.98 -0.25 -6.92
C ASP A 250 7.78 -1.24 -5.79
N LEU A 251 6.56 -1.76 -5.62
CA LEU A 251 6.19 -2.60 -4.49
C LEU A 251 6.76 -3.99 -4.62
N LEU A 252 6.84 -4.54 -5.84
CA LEU A 252 7.53 -5.82 -6.01
C LEU A 252 9.03 -5.65 -5.81
N ARG A 253 9.66 -4.51 -6.15
CA ARG A 253 11.04 -4.25 -5.72
C ARG A 253 11.18 -4.26 -4.19
N ILE A 254 10.18 -3.76 -3.46
CA ILE A 254 10.18 -3.78 -1.98
C ILE A 254 9.90 -5.20 -1.47
N ALA A 255 8.93 -5.92 -2.04
CA ALA A 255 8.57 -7.30 -1.70
C ALA A 255 9.70 -8.28 -1.99
N TRP A 256 10.33 -8.17 -3.15
CA TRP A 256 11.50 -8.96 -3.55
C TRP A 256 12.76 -8.60 -2.77
N ARG A 257 12.78 -7.44 -2.11
CA ARG A 257 13.82 -7.07 -1.13
C ARG A 257 13.46 -7.37 0.30
N ALA A 258 12.20 -7.76 0.61
CA ALA A 258 11.88 -8.25 1.93
C ALA A 258 12.91 -9.36 2.19
N PRO A 259 13.75 -9.23 3.23
CA PRO A 259 14.84 -10.16 3.43
C PRO A 259 14.21 -11.54 3.43
N VAL A 260 14.67 -12.41 2.53
CA VAL A 260 14.42 -13.85 2.64
C VAL A 260 14.65 -14.15 4.11
N PRO A 261 13.61 -14.54 4.88
CA PRO A 261 13.69 -14.54 6.33
C PRO A 261 14.99 -15.22 6.72
N THR A 262 15.85 -14.51 7.43
CA THR A 262 17.23 -14.96 7.65
C THR A 262 17.15 -16.32 8.30
N ALA A 263 17.52 -17.37 7.55
CA ALA A 263 17.29 -18.73 8.01
C ALA A 263 18.09 -18.93 9.30
N ILE A 264 17.39 -19.15 10.40
CA ILE A 264 18.00 -19.34 11.71
C ILE A 264 18.61 -20.74 11.71
N PRO A 265 19.92 -20.90 11.96
CA PRO A 265 20.51 -22.23 12.07
C PRO A 265 19.77 -23.05 13.12
N TYR A 266 19.27 -24.21 12.74
CA TYR A 266 18.54 -25.04 13.69
C TYR A 266 19.48 -25.56 14.78
N ALA A 267 19.04 -25.40 16.03
CA ALA A 267 19.64 -26.03 17.19
C ALA A 267 18.51 -26.48 18.12
N ALA A 268 18.62 -27.68 18.71
CA ALA A 268 17.64 -28.19 19.66
C ALA A 268 17.52 -27.31 20.93
N SER A 269 18.55 -26.51 21.21
CA SER A 269 18.56 -25.52 22.29
C SER A 269 17.94 -24.17 21.89
N GLY A 270 17.63 -23.96 20.62
CA GLY A 270 17.06 -22.72 20.10
C GLY A 270 15.58 -22.55 20.44
N THR A 271 15.12 -21.31 20.44
CA THR A 271 13.70 -20.95 20.53
C THR A 271 13.22 -20.53 19.15
N PHE A 272 12.10 -21.10 18.71
CA PHE A 272 11.51 -20.83 17.40
C PHE A 272 10.02 -20.53 17.54
N ALA A 273 9.54 -19.58 16.77
CA ALA A 273 8.15 -19.18 16.67
C ALA A 273 7.53 -19.65 15.34
N VAL A 274 6.21 -19.78 15.32
CA VAL A 274 5.47 -20.02 14.06
C VAL A 274 5.74 -18.87 13.10
N GLY A 275 6.17 -19.21 11.88
CA GLY A 275 6.58 -18.26 10.85
C GLY A 275 8.10 -18.15 10.66
N ASP A 276 8.91 -18.58 11.63
CA ASP A 276 10.37 -18.57 11.49
C ASP A 276 10.82 -19.48 10.33
N VAL A 277 11.84 -19.03 9.60
CA VAL A 277 12.56 -19.87 8.64
C VAL A 277 13.82 -20.36 9.32
N ILE A 278 14.01 -21.68 9.33
CA ILE A 278 15.18 -22.32 9.93
C ILE A 278 16.01 -23.01 8.85
N ASP A 279 17.31 -23.12 9.08
CA ASP A 279 18.22 -23.93 8.27
C ASP A 279 18.63 -25.18 9.05
N HIS A 280 18.08 -26.33 8.67
CA HIS A 280 18.34 -27.61 9.32
C HIS A 280 19.43 -28.38 8.56
N PRO A 281 20.50 -28.85 9.21
CA PRO A 281 21.65 -29.46 8.53
C PRO A 281 21.31 -30.70 7.69
N LYS A 282 20.20 -31.39 8.00
CA LYS A 282 19.71 -32.56 7.25
C LYS A 282 18.63 -32.24 6.22
N PHE A 283 17.74 -31.30 6.52
CA PHE A 283 16.51 -31.07 5.76
C PHE A 283 16.57 -29.78 4.92
N GLY A 284 17.64 -29.00 5.07
CA GLY A 284 17.80 -27.70 4.44
C GLY A 284 16.91 -26.65 5.09
N ARG A 285 16.46 -25.68 4.29
CA ARG A 285 15.57 -24.62 4.75
C ARG A 285 14.13 -25.12 4.93
N GLY A 286 13.52 -24.76 6.04
CA GLY A 286 12.11 -25.03 6.32
C GLY A 286 11.44 -23.93 7.13
N LYS A 287 10.12 -23.84 7.04
CA LYS A 287 9.32 -22.83 7.76
C LYS A 287 8.56 -23.47 8.91
N VAL A 288 8.64 -22.88 10.10
CA VAL A 288 7.90 -23.35 11.28
C VAL A 288 6.41 -23.05 11.09
N ILE A 289 5.58 -24.09 11.01
CA ILE A 289 4.13 -23.98 10.81
C ILE A 289 3.32 -24.18 12.09
N ALA A 290 3.89 -24.87 13.08
CA ALA A 290 3.30 -25.03 14.42
C ALA A 290 4.38 -25.08 15.50
N SER A 291 4.04 -24.65 16.72
CA SER A 291 4.91 -24.74 17.89
C SER A 291 4.10 -25.16 19.11
N ALA A 292 4.46 -26.30 19.71
CA ALA A 292 3.76 -26.93 20.82
C ALA A 292 4.77 -27.45 21.86
N MET A 293 4.83 -26.77 23.01
CA MET A 293 5.73 -27.11 24.12
C MET A 293 7.20 -27.17 23.68
N LYS A 294 7.75 -28.38 23.51
CA LYS A 294 9.14 -28.66 23.14
C LYS A 294 9.28 -29.13 21.69
N ARG A 295 8.23 -28.98 20.88
CA ARG A 295 8.19 -29.44 19.50
C ARG A 295 7.71 -28.34 18.58
N ILE A 296 8.36 -28.24 17.42
CA ILE A 296 7.90 -27.44 16.29
C ILE A 296 7.62 -28.36 15.13
N ASP A 297 6.57 -28.08 14.37
CA ASP A 297 6.37 -28.68 13.05
C ASP A 297 6.89 -27.70 12.01
N VAL A 298 7.74 -28.20 11.12
CA VAL A 298 8.47 -27.41 10.13
C VAL A 298 8.21 -28.00 8.76
N GLU A 299 7.75 -27.16 7.84
CA GLU A 299 7.55 -27.51 6.44
C GLU A 299 8.86 -27.32 5.67
N PHE A 300 9.44 -28.43 5.21
CA PHE A 300 10.61 -28.48 4.34
C PHE A 300 10.20 -28.87 2.91
N ALA A 301 11.14 -28.79 1.97
CA ALA A 301 10.90 -29.17 0.56
C ALA A 301 10.50 -30.64 0.37
N ASP A 302 10.90 -31.52 1.30
CA ASP A 302 10.57 -32.96 1.29
C ASP A 302 9.32 -33.31 2.14
N GLY A 303 8.69 -32.31 2.77
CA GLY A 303 7.47 -32.46 3.56
C GLY A 303 7.56 -31.85 4.96
N THR A 304 6.55 -32.12 5.78
CA THR A 304 6.49 -31.63 7.17
C THR A 304 7.25 -32.57 8.10
N HIS A 305 8.14 -32.00 8.92
CA HIS A 305 8.90 -32.72 9.94
C HIS A 305 8.71 -32.07 11.32
N THR A 306 8.57 -32.91 12.35
CA THR A 306 8.52 -32.46 13.75
C THR A 306 9.92 -32.44 14.35
N LEU A 307 10.37 -31.27 14.81
CA LEU A 307 11.67 -31.06 15.45
C LEU A 307 11.51 -30.72 16.93
N VAL A 308 12.56 -30.97 17.72
CA VAL A 308 12.58 -30.68 19.16
C VAL A 308 13.30 -29.37 19.40
N HIS A 309 12.76 -28.51 20.27
CA HIS A 309 13.35 -27.22 20.59
C HIS A 309 13.14 -26.83 22.07
N VAL A 310 13.79 -25.76 22.51
CA VAL A 310 13.52 -25.16 23.83
C VAL A 310 12.31 -24.23 23.69
N PRO A 311 11.27 -24.36 24.55
CA PRO A 311 10.12 -23.48 24.51
C PRO A 311 10.54 -22.03 24.74
N SER A 312 9.96 -21.08 24.02
CA SER A 312 10.17 -19.66 24.34
C SER A 312 9.63 -19.38 25.75
N PRO A 313 10.38 -18.66 26.63
CA PRO A 313 9.84 -18.22 27.90
C PRO A 313 8.59 -17.35 27.65
N ARG A 314 7.50 -17.69 28.32
CA ARG A 314 6.22 -16.97 28.23
C ARG A 314 6.28 -15.63 28.94
#